data_AF-A0AAV5D3M8-F1
#
_entry.id   AF-A0AAV5D3M8-F1
#
_cell.length_a   1.000
_cell.length_b   1.000
_cell.length_c   1.000
_cell.angle_alpha   90.00
_cell.angle_beta   90.00
_cell.angle_gamma   90.00
#
_symmetry.space_group_name_H-M   'P 1'
#
loop_
_entity.id
_entity.type
_entity.pdbx_description
1 polymer ?
#
loop_
_entity_poly.entity_id
_entity_poly.type
_entity_poly.pdbx_seq_one_letter_code
_entity_poly.pdbx_strand_id
1 'polypeptide(L)'
;MGAAGLPTTVLQQTWCPQRANGAAAILAIGTANPTKCVRQDEFADWYFRIYKSQHLAALKAKTKRICEKSGINKRHLHHIEEMIDAHPGILDRDLPSLRLLLKQCMHMAEST
;
A
#
# COMPACT_ATOMS: atom_id res chain seq x y z
N MET A 1 6.01 27.23 45.15
CA MET A 1 4.92 27.85 44.35
C MET A 1 4.34 26.77 43.45
N GLY A 2 3.31 26.06 43.93
CA GLY A 2 2.68 24.97 43.18
C GLY A 2 1.62 25.53 42.24
N ALA A 3 1.71 25.21 40.95
CA ALA A 3 0.67 25.55 39.99
C ALA A 3 -0.61 24.80 40.38
N ALA A 4 -1.60 25.54 40.88
CA ALA A 4 -2.94 25.00 41.09
C ALA A 4 -3.53 24.65 39.72
N GLY A 5 -3.69 23.35 39.43
CA GLY A 5 -4.43 22.89 38.27
C GLY A 5 -5.86 23.46 38.28
N LEU A 6 -6.38 23.78 37.10
CA LEU A 6 -7.71 24.37 36.96
C LEU A 6 -8.78 23.50 37.64
N PRO A 7 -9.76 24.10 38.34
CA PRO A 7 -10.80 23.35 39.04
C PRO A 7 -11.63 22.51 38.06
N THR A 8 -12.01 21.31 38.47
CA THR A 8 -12.73 20.30 37.67
C THR A 8 -13.98 20.87 36.97
N THR A 9 -14.64 21.85 37.57
CA THR A 9 -15.78 22.59 37.01
C THR A 9 -15.46 23.36 35.74
N VAL A 10 -14.26 23.94 35.63
CA VAL A 10 -13.82 24.64 34.41
C VAL A 10 -13.53 23.64 33.29
N LEU A 11 -12.90 22.50 33.60
CA LEU A 11 -12.69 21.42 32.64
C LEU A 11 -14.03 20.81 32.19
N GLN A 12 -14.99 20.62 33.09
CA GLN A 12 -16.28 20.06 32.70
C GLN A 12 -17.05 21.02 31.79
N GLN A 13 -16.96 22.34 32.02
CA GLN A 13 -17.58 23.36 31.17
C GLN A 13 -16.89 23.54 29.81
N THR A 14 -15.58 23.34 29.69
CA THR A 14 -14.89 23.48 28.40
C THR A 14 -14.93 22.22 27.54
N TRP A 15 -14.92 21.03 28.15
CA TRP A 15 -14.77 19.76 27.43
C TRP A 15 -16.11 19.05 27.12
N CYS A 16 -17.13 19.19 27.97
CA CYS A 16 -18.45 18.57 27.72
C CYS A 16 -19.17 19.10 26.47
N PRO A 17 -19.17 20.42 26.16
CA PRO A 17 -19.85 20.95 24.97
C PRO A 17 -19.22 20.47 23.65
N GLN A 18 -17.94 20.10 23.68
CA GLN A 18 -17.18 19.63 22.51
C GLN A 18 -17.38 18.12 22.25
N ARG A 19 -18.04 17.41 23.17
CA ARG A 19 -18.15 15.95 23.12
C ARG A 19 -19.36 15.53 22.27
N ALA A 20 -19.13 14.58 21.38
CA ALA A 20 -20.24 13.87 20.73
C ALA A 20 -20.95 12.96 21.75
N ASN A 21 -22.27 12.92 21.70
CA ASN A 21 -23.11 12.16 22.64
C ASN A 21 -23.47 10.74 22.15
N GLY A 22 -22.90 10.28 21.03
CA GLY A 22 -23.24 9.00 20.39
C GLY A 22 -22.07 8.02 20.34
N ALA A 23 -22.39 6.75 20.16
CA ALA A 23 -21.39 5.74 19.80
C ALA A 23 -20.81 6.04 18.40
N ALA A 24 -19.54 5.71 18.18
CA ALA A 24 -18.94 5.83 16.86
C ALA A 24 -19.70 4.96 15.84
N ALA A 25 -20.02 5.55 14.68
CA ALA A 25 -20.75 4.88 13.61
C ALA A 25 -20.04 5.08 12.27
N ILE A 26 -20.04 4.03 11.44
CA ILE A 26 -19.57 4.12 10.06
C ILE A 26 -20.68 4.76 9.22
N LEU A 27 -20.40 5.94 8.66
CA LEU A 27 -21.36 6.67 7.83
C LEU A 27 -21.19 6.37 6.33
N ALA A 28 -19.95 6.09 5.89
CA ALA A 28 -19.63 5.75 4.51
C ALA A 28 -18.31 4.99 4.43
N ILE A 29 -18.15 4.19 3.37
CA ILE A 29 -16.90 3.53 2.99
C ILE A 29 -16.69 3.75 1.49
N GLY A 30 -15.56 4.34 1.12
CA GLY A 30 -15.11 4.44 -0.26
C GLY A 30 -13.86 3.58 -0.46
N THR A 31 -13.77 2.87 -1.58
CA THR A 31 -12.57 2.12 -1.99
C THR A 31 -12.19 2.51 -3.41
N ALA A 32 -10.89 2.54 -3.67
CA ALA A 32 -10.33 2.77 -5.00
C ALA A 32 -9.21 1.77 -5.25
N ASN A 33 -9.13 1.28 -6.48
CA ASN A 33 -8.08 0.38 -6.93
C ASN A 33 -7.41 0.96 -8.17
N PRO A 34 -6.10 0.73 -8.34
CA PRO A 34 -5.41 1.06 -9.58
C PRO A 34 -5.98 0.32 -10.80
N THR A 35 -5.83 0.92 -11.98
CA THR A 35 -6.39 0.38 -13.23
C THR A 35 -5.78 -0.96 -13.62
N LYS A 36 -4.45 -1.14 -13.46
CA LYS A 36 -3.79 -2.38 -13.89
C LYS A 36 -4.18 -3.53 -12.97
N CYS A 37 -4.75 -4.57 -13.55
CA CYS A 37 -5.20 -5.77 -12.85
C CYS A 37 -4.45 -6.99 -13.39
N VAL A 38 -3.85 -7.78 -12.51
CA VAL A 38 -3.12 -9.00 -12.85
C VAL A 38 -3.83 -10.19 -12.20
N ARG A 39 -4.14 -11.22 -12.99
CA ARG A 39 -4.71 -12.46 -12.48
C ARG A 39 -3.66 -13.25 -11.72
N GLN A 40 -4.09 -13.93 -10.67
CA GLN A 40 -3.17 -14.66 -9.79
C GLN A 40 -2.54 -15.89 -10.46
N ASP A 41 -3.25 -16.53 -11.38
CA ASP A 41 -2.77 -17.66 -12.18
C ASP A 41 -1.65 -17.26 -13.17
N GLU A 42 -1.65 -16.00 -13.60
CA GLU A 42 -0.62 -15.43 -14.49
C GLU A 42 0.48 -14.68 -13.71
N PHE A 43 0.26 -14.39 -12.42
CA PHE A 43 1.13 -13.51 -11.63
C PHE A 43 2.57 -14.00 -11.55
N ALA A 44 2.79 -15.31 -11.37
CA ALA A 44 4.14 -15.87 -11.29
C ALA A 44 4.88 -15.73 -12.62
N ASP A 45 4.21 -15.94 -13.75
CA ASP A 45 4.82 -15.77 -15.07
C ASP A 45 5.15 -14.30 -15.33
N TRP A 46 4.20 -13.41 -15.02
CA TRP A 46 4.35 -11.97 -15.15
C TRP A 46 5.49 -11.41 -14.27
N TYR A 47 5.56 -11.80 -13.00
CA TYR A 47 6.58 -11.34 -12.04
C TYR A 47 8.00 -11.73 -12.50
N PHE A 48 8.20 -13.02 -12.81
CA PHE A 48 9.53 -13.48 -13.22
C PHE A 48 9.95 -12.90 -14.57
N ARG A 49 8.99 -12.53 -15.44
CA ARG A 49 9.27 -11.84 -16.70
C ARG A 49 9.83 -10.44 -16.47
N ILE A 50 9.12 -9.65 -15.68
CA ILE A 50 9.44 -8.23 -15.47
C ILE A 50 10.71 -8.07 -14.62
N TYR A 51 10.89 -8.91 -13.62
CA TYR A 51 12.08 -8.89 -12.77
C TYR A 51 13.27 -9.63 -13.39
N LYS A 52 13.21 -9.98 -14.68
CA LYS A 52 14.29 -10.63 -15.46
C LYS A 52 14.90 -11.87 -14.78
N SER A 53 14.07 -12.61 -14.05
CA SER A 53 14.47 -13.74 -13.22
C SER A 53 14.01 -15.09 -13.76
N GLN A 54 13.62 -15.17 -15.05
CA GLN A 54 13.09 -16.38 -15.69
C GLN A 54 14.05 -17.57 -15.60
N HIS A 55 15.36 -17.33 -15.47
CA HIS A 55 16.38 -18.35 -15.28
C HIS A 55 16.22 -19.13 -13.95
N LEU A 56 15.53 -18.57 -12.95
CA LEU A 56 15.26 -19.20 -11.65
C LEU A 56 14.02 -20.11 -11.70
N ALA A 57 14.02 -21.09 -12.61
CA ALA A 57 12.85 -21.93 -12.90
C ALA A 57 12.28 -22.67 -11.67
N ALA A 58 13.13 -23.19 -10.79
CA ALA A 58 12.70 -23.87 -9.57
C ALA A 58 11.98 -22.92 -8.59
N LEU A 59 12.49 -21.68 -8.46
CA LEU A 59 11.88 -20.66 -7.63
C LEU A 59 10.53 -20.22 -8.22
N LYS A 60 10.47 -20.07 -9.55
CA LYS A 60 9.22 -19.78 -10.27
C LYS A 60 8.15 -20.84 -10.03
N ALA A 61 8.51 -22.13 -10.12
CA ALA A 61 7.59 -23.23 -9.85
C ALA A 61 7.07 -23.20 -8.40
N LYS A 62 7.94 -22.90 -7.44
CA LYS A 62 7.54 -22.72 -6.03
C LYS A 62 6.59 -21.54 -5.86
N THR A 63 6.87 -20.40 -6.50
CA THR A 63 6.00 -19.21 -6.47
C THR A 63 4.64 -19.50 -7.10
N LYS A 64 4.57 -20.26 -8.20
CA LYS A 64 3.31 -20.68 -8.82
C LYS A 64 2.44 -21.49 -7.85
N ARG A 65 3.03 -22.47 -7.16
CA ARG A 65 2.34 -23.25 -6.12
C ARG A 65 1.83 -22.38 -4.97
N ILE A 66 2.57 -21.34 -4.58
CA ILE A 66 2.12 -20.37 -3.57
C ILE A 66 0.94 -19.55 -4.10
N CYS A 67 0.98 -19.10 -5.36
CA CYS A 67 -0.09 -18.33 -5.99
C CYS A 67 -1.39 -19.15 -6.04
N GLU A 68 -1.31 -20.42 -6.45
CA GLU A 68 -2.46 -21.34 -6.49
C GLU A 68 -3.10 -21.56 -5.11
N LYS A 69 -2.28 -21.60 -4.05
CA LYS A 69 -2.75 -21.81 -2.67
C LYS A 69 -3.14 -20.54 -1.91
N SER A 70 -2.96 -19.37 -2.52
CA SER A 70 -3.14 -18.09 -1.82
C SER A 70 -4.60 -17.66 -1.62
N GLY A 71 -5.56 -18.31 -2.30
CA GLY A 71 -6.97 -17.89 -2.29
C GLY A 71 -7.24 -16.55 -2.98
N ILE A 72 -6.26 -16.02 -3.72
CA ILE A 72 -6.35 -14.74 -4.43
C ILE A 72 -6.73 -15.01 -5.89
N ASN A 73 -7.70 -14.25 -6.41
CA ASN A 73 -8.09 -14.35 -7.83
C ASN A 73 -7.33 -13.36 -8.71
N LYS A 74 -7.21 -12.11 -8.25
CA LYS A 74 -6.58 -11.01 -8.98
C LYS A 74 -6.05 -9.95 -8.02
N ARG A 75 -5.09 -9.15 -8.49
CA ARG A 75 -4.55 -8.00 -7.74
C ARG A 75 -4.51 -6.77 -8.63
N HIS A 76 -4.81 -5.63 -8.03
CA HIS A 76 -4.61 -4.33 -8.66
C HIS A 76 -3.23 -3.81 -8.30
N LEU A 77 -2.52 -3.30 -9.30
CA LEU A 77 -1.14 -2.86 -9.25
C LEU A 77 -1.08 -1.48 -9.91
N HIS A 78 -0.29 -0.54 -9.41
CA HIS A 78 -0.22 0.80 -10.02
C HIS A 78 0.45 0.74 -11.39
N HIS A 79 1.77 0.84 -11.48
CA HIS A 79 2.51 0.67 -12.73
C HIS A 79 3.85 0.07 -12.36
N ILE A 80 4.18 -1.08 -12.94
CA ILE A 80 5.38 -1.82 -12.54
C ILE A 80 6.28 -2.13 -13.73
N GLU A 81 5.72 -2.38 -14.91
CA GLU A 81 6.52 -2.66 -16.11
C GLU A 81 7.18 -1.38 -16.62
N GLU A 82 6.40 -0.34 -16.92
CA GLU A 82 6.88 1.00 -17.29
C GLU A 82 7.84 1.59 -16.24
N MET A 83 7.53 1.41 -14.95
CA MET A 83 8.38 1.89 -13.84
C MET A 83 9.73 1.17 -13.80
N ILE A 84 9.72 -0.16 -13.95
CA ILE A 84 10.94 -0.98 -13.92
C ILE A 84 11.81 -0.71 -15.15
N ASP A 85 11.19 -0.46 -16.31
CA ASP A 85 11.91 -0.11 -17.54
C ASP A 85 12.55 1.29 -17.44
N ALA A 86 11.85 2.27 -16.86
CA ALA A 86 12.41 3.61 -16.63
C ALA A 86 13.50 3.64 -15.55
N HIS A 87 13.40 2.76 -14.55
CA HIS A 87 14.27 2.74 -13.37
C HIS A 87 14.73 1.31 -13.03
N PRO A 88 15.61 0.71 -13.84
CA PRO A 88 16.04 -0.68 -13.66
C PRO A 88 16.78 -0.91 -12.33
N GLY A 89 17.38 0.13 -11.74
CA GLY A 89 18.01 0.07 -10.41
C GLY A 89 17.05 -0.25 -9.27
N ILE A 90 15.73 -0.18 -9.47
CA ILE A 90 14.74 -0.66 -8.50
C ILE A 90 14.79 -2.19 -8.34
N LEU A 91 15.24 -2.91 -9.36
CA LEU A 91 15.40 -4.37 -9.33
C LEU A 91 16.67 -4.81 -8.60
N ASP A 92 17.65 -3.92 -8.51
CA ASP A 92 18.93 -4.22 -7.89
C ASP A 92 18.76 -4.23 -6.36
N ARG A 93 19.12 -5.36 -5.77
CA ARG A 93 18.96 -5.61 -4.34
C ARG A 93 19.89 -4.73 -3.49
N ASP A 94 21.03 -4.36 -4.04
CA ASP A 94 22.10 -3.68 -3.31
C ASP A 94 22.03 -2.15 -3.48
N LEU A 95 21.22 -1.67 -4.44
CA LEU A 95 21.02 -0.24 -4.65
C LEU A 95 19.85 0.32 -3.81
N PRO A 96 20.03 1.50 -3.21
CA PRO A 96 18.95 2.18 -2.50
C PRO A 96 17.90 2.71 -3.48
N SER A 97 16.67 2.17 -3.43
CA SER A 97 15.56 2.54 -4.33
C SER A 97 14.44 3.35 -3.68
N LEU A 98 14.47 3.57 -2.36
CA LEU A 98 13.38 4.22 -1.61
C LEU A 98 13.00 5.61 -2.15
N ARG A 99 13.99 6.46 -2.45
CA ARG A 99 13.72 7.82 -2.96
C ARG A 99 13.01 7.80 -4.32
N LEU A 100 13.36 6.86 -5.18
CA LEU A 100 12.71 6.70 -6.49
C LEU A 100 11.26 6.25 -6.34
N LEU A 101 11.02 5.25 -5.47
CA LEU A 101 9.67 4.75 -5.16
C LEU A 101 8.77 5.85 -4.61
N LEU A 102 9.28 6.71 -3.73
CA LEU A 102 8.52 7.83 -3.17
C LEU A 102 8.13 8.86 -4.23
N LYS A 103 9.06 9.25 -5.11
CA LYS A 103 8.77 10.19 -6.20
C LYS A 103 7.69 9.65 -7.13
N GLN A 104 7.74 8.35 -7.45
CA GLN A 104 6.75 7.71 -8.28
C GLN A 104 5.36 7.72 -7.63
N CYS A 105 5.26 7.35 -6.34
CA CYS A 105 3.99 7.39 -5.62
C CYS A 105 3.35 8.79 -5.62
N MET A 106 4.15 9.85 -5.48
CA MET A 106 3.64 11.22 -5.49
C MET A 106 3.12 11.64 -6.88
N HIS A 107 3.86 11.35 -7.94
CA HIS A 107 3.43 11.68 -9.30
C HIS A 107 2.11 10.99 -9.69
N MET A 108 1.90 9.76 -9.20
CA MET A 108 0.66 9.01 -9.41
C MET A 108 -0.53 9.59 -8.63
N ALA A 109 -0.31 10.17 -7.45
CA ALA A 109 -1.38 10.79 -6.65
C ALA A 109 -1.89 12.10 -7.27
N GLU A 110 -1.05 12.80 -8.03
CA GLU A 110 -1.39 14.08 -8.68
C GLU A 110 -2.09 13.89 -10.04
N SER A 111 -2.04 12.69 -10.61
CA SER A 111 -2.57 12.39 -11.95
C SER A 111 -4.00 11.83 -11.95
N THR A 112 -4.70 11.88 -10.81
CA THR A 112 -6.08 11.37 -10.62
C THR A 112 -7.01 12.52 -10.22
#